data_AF-A0AAV4Y8A2-F1
#
_entry.id   AF-A0AAV4Y8A2-F1
#
_cell.length_a   1.000
_cell.length_b   1.000
_cell.length_c   1.000
_cell.angle_alpha   90.00
_cell.angle_beta   90.00
_cell.angle_gamma   90.00
#
_symmetry.space_group_name_H-M   'P 1'
#
loop_
_entity.id
_entity.type
_entity.pdbx_description
1 polymer ?
#
loop_
_entity_poly.entity_id
_entity_poly.type
_entity_poly.pdbx_seq_one_letter_code
_entity_poly.pdbx_strand_id
1 'polypeptide(L)' 'MKWIQLNGPALHYAVEMNNEDAVRFLLEHGVNLSLCDLYGSNVCDIAKTLKHDNLLEILEKFTNTE' A
#
# COMPACT_ATOMS: atom_id res chain seq x y z
N MET A 1 -14.67 19.30 3.99
CA MET A 1 -13.20 19.35 3.89
C MET A 1 -12.64 18.46 4.98
N LYS A 2 -12.44 17.19 4.63
CA LYS A 2 -12.17 16.10 5.57
C LYS A 2 -10.65 15.88 5.52
N TRP A 3 -9.92 16.43 6.48
CA TRP A 3 -8.47 16.23 6.64
C TRP A 3 -8.18 14.83 7.22
N ILE A 4 -8.89 13.79 6.76
CA ILE A 4 -8.92 12.50 7.42
C ILE A 4 -7.86 11.55 6.84
N GLN A 5 -7.05 11.02 7.75
CA GLN A 5 -6.18 9.86 7.58
C GLN A 5 -5.08 9.97 6.49
N LEU A 6 -4.13 10.87 6.71
CA LEU A 6 -2.83 10.88 6.01
C LEU A 6 -1.89 9.71 6.38
N ASN A 7 -2.42 8.62 6.97
CA ASN A 7 -1.62 7.43 7.29
C ASN A 7 -1.62 6.39 6.13
N GLY A 8 -2.66 6.41 5.29
CA GLY A 8 -2.76 5.54 4.10
C GLY A 8 -2.04 6.05 2.83
N PRO A 9 -2.01 7.37 2.52
CA PRO A 9 -1.48 7.86 1.25
C PRO A 9 0.00 7.55 1.00
N ALA A 10 0.82 7.50 2.06
CA ALA A 10 2.26 7.26 1.92
C ALA A 10 2.57 5.91 1.27
N LEU A 11 1.81 4.86 1.64
CA LEU A 11 2.00 3.52 1.08
C LEU A 11 1.48 3.43 -0.35
N HIS A 12 0.35 4.06 -0.67
CA HIS A 12 -0.19 4.10 -2.04
C HIS A 12 0.80 4.78 -3.00
N TYR A 13 1.38 5.91 -2.61
CA TYR A 13 2.43 6.58 -3.38
C TYR A 13 3.69 5.73 -3.53
N ALA A 14 4.10 5.02 -2.49
CA ALA A 14 5.28 4.15 -2.57
C ALA A 14 5.06 2.99 -3.56
N VAL A 15 3.85 2.42 -3.61
CA VAL A 15 3.47 1.40 -4.60
C VAL A 15 3.34 1.96 -6.00
N GLU A 16 2.75 3.15 -6.16
CA GLU A 16 2.66 3.84 -7.45
C GLU A 16 4.05 4.12 -8.02
N MET A 17 5.00 4.47 -7.16
CA MET A 17 6.38 4.71 -7.52
C MET A 17 7.22 3.44 -7.72
N ASN A 18 6.61 2.26 -7.58
CA ASN A 18 7.30 0.96 -7.61
C ASN A 18 8.50 0.91 -6.65
N ASN A 19 8.41 1.60 -5.52
CA ASN A 19 9.50 1.73 -4.57
C ASN A 19 9.38 0.68 -3.48
N GLU A 20 9.96 -0.50 -3.75
CA GLU A 20 9.92 -1.66 -2.86
C GLU A 20 10.51 -1.36 -1.48
N ASP A 21 11.61 -0.59 -1.40
CA ASP A 21 12.26 -0.24 -0.14
C ASP A 21 11.36 0.64 0.73
N ALA A 22 10.74 1.67 0.15
CA ALA A 22 9.79 2.52 0.85
C ALA A 22 8.57 1.71 1.32
N VAL A 23 8.09 0.77 0.51
CA VAL A 23 6.96 -0.10 0.87
C VAL A 23 7.32 -1.02 2.03
N ARG A 24 8.49 -1.67 2.00
CA ARG A 24 8.97 -2.50 3.12
C ARG A 24 9.12 -1.68 4.40
N PHE A 25 9.73 -0.50 4.31
CA PHE A 25 9.89 0.40 5.46
C PHE A 25 8.54 0.78 6.06
N LEU A 26 7.55 1.13 5.23
CA LEU A 26 6.21 1.49 5.69
C LEU A 26 5.46 0.27 6.28
N LEU A 27 5.60 -0.91 5.68
CA LEU A 27 5.02 -2.16 6.19
C LEU A 27 5.58 -2.53 7.57
N GLU A 28 6.89 -2.39 7.78
CA GLU A 28 7.54 -2.63 9.07
C GLU A 28 7.07 -1.68 10.17
N HIS A 29 6.62 -0.47 9.82
CA HIS A 29 6.08 0.51 10.77
C HIS A 29 4.63 0.24 11.19
N GLY A 30 4.04 -0.90 10.81
CA GLY A 30 2.68 -1.27 11.19
C GLY A 30 1.62 -0.39 10.53
N VAL A 31 1.88 0.05 9.30
CA VAL A 31 0.89 0.80 8.52
C VAL A 31 -0.36 -0.06 8.32
N ASN A 32 -1.51 0.54 8.55
CA ASN A 32 -2.79 -0.14 8.40
C ASN A 32 -3.10 -0.33 6.90
N LEU A 33 -2.94 -1.56 6.42
CA LEU A 33 -3.19 -1.98 5.03
C LEU A 33 -4.67 -2.00 4.65
N SER A 34 -5.57 -1.89 5.63
CA SER A 34 -7.01 -1.79 5.42
C SER A 34 -7.46 -0.37 5.00
N LEU A 35 -6.52 0.59 5.00
CA LEU A 35 -6.81 1.94 4.54
C LEU A 35 -6.90 1.96 3.01
N CYS A 36 -8.08 2.30 2.50
CA CYS A 36 -8.28 2.60 1.09
C CYS A 36 -7.94 4.06 0.79
N ASP A 37 -7.50 4.33 -0.45
CA ASP A 37 -7.33 5.68 -0.97
C ASP A 37 -8.69 6.38 -1.20
N LEU A 38 -8.67 7.65 -1.61
CA LEU A 38 -9.83 8.48 -1.93
C LEU A 38 -10.78 7.85 -2.96
N TYR A 39 -10.28 6.91 -3.77
CA TYR A 39 -11.04 6.15 -4.76
C TYR A 39 -11.65 4.85 -4.23
N GLY A 40 -11.40 4.50 -2.96
CA GLY A 40 -11.81 3.23 -2.37
C GLY A 40 -10.90 2.05 -2.75
N SER A 41 -9.85 2.30 -3.53
CA SER A 41 -8.85 1.30 -3.90
C SER A 41 -7.89 1.03 -2.74
N ASN A 42 -7.58 -0.24 -2.51
CA ASN A 42 -6.52 -0.61 -1.58
C ASN A 42 -5.15 -0.65 -2.29
N VAL A 43 -4.09 -0.78 -1.50
CA VAL A 43 -2.71 -0.85 -1.99
C VAL A 43 -2.46 -2.03 -2.96
N CYS A 44 -3.13 -3.16 -2.76
CA CYS A 44 -3.03 -4.32 -3.65
C CYS A 44 -3.72 -4.07 -5.00
N ASP A 45 -4.83 -3.34 -5.03
CA ASP A 45 -5.53 -2.97 -6.26
C ASP A 45 -4.65 -2.05 -7.12
N ILE A 46 -3.93 -1.12 -6.50
CA ILE A 46 -2.95 -0.27 -7.21
C ILE A 46 -1.82 -1.11 -7.78
N ALA A 47 -1.21 -1.99 -6.96
CA ALA A 47 -0.14 -2.88 -7.42
C ALA A 47 -0.60 -3.77 -8.60
N LYS A 48 -1.83 -4.30 -8.56
CA LYS A 48 -2.44 -5.07 -9.67
C LYS A 48 -2.66 -4.22 -10.91
N THR A 49 -3.20 -3.01 -10.74
CA THR A 49 -3.49 -2.09 -11.86
C THR A 49 -2.21 -1.68 -12.59
N LEU A 50 -1.14 -1.44 -11.83
CA LEU A 50 0.18 -1.07 -12.36
C LEU A 50 1.03 -2.27 -12.79
N LYS A 51 0.54 -3.50 -12.57
CA LYS A 51 1.27 -4.76 -12.85
C LYS A 51 2.63 -4.84 -12.16
N HIS A 52 2.69 -4.37 -10.93
CA HIS A 52 3.88 -4.48 -10.08
C HIS A 52 3.85 -5.83 -9.34
N ASP A 53 4.09 -6.93 -10.07
CA ASP A 53 3.94 -8.30 -9.55
C ASP A 53 4.84 -8.57 -8.34
N ASN A 54 6.09 -8.09 -8.34
CA ASN A 54 7.00 -8.19 -7.19
C ASN A 54 6.42 -7.51 -5.94
N LEU A 55 5.81 -6.36 -6.15
CA LEU A 55 5.26 -5.53 -5.09
C LEU A 55 3.96 -6.14 -4.55
N LEU A 56 3.18 -6.75 -5.43
CA LEU A 56 2.02 -7.55 -5.08
C LEU A 56 2.41 -8.72 -4.18
N GLU A 57 3.48 -9.45 -4.52
CA GLU A 57 3.97 -10.57 -3.70
C GLU A 57 4.36 -10.12 -2.28
N ILE A 58 5.04 -8.97 -2.16
CA ILE A 58 5.39 -8.39 -0.86
C ILE A 58 4.13 -8.06 -0.06
N LEU A 59 3.15 -7.37 -0.68
CA LEU A 59 1.91 -6.97 -0.02
C LEU A 59 1.07 -8.17 0.40
N GLU A 60 0.88 -9.15 -0.49
CA GLU A 60 0.11 -10.38 -0.20
C GLU A 60 0.75 -11.19 0.93
N LYS A 61 2.07 -11.21 1.01
CA LYS A 61 2.80 -11.87 2.10
C LYS A 61 2.54 -11.21 3.45
N PHE A 62 2.44 -9.89 3.49
CA PHE A 62 2.12 -9.12 4.71
C PHE A 62 0.63 -9.18 5.08
N THR A 63 -0.29 -9.32 4.12
CA THR A 63 -1.73 -9.45 4.42
C THR A 63 -2.13 -10.86 4.84
N ASN A 64 -1.42 -11.90 4.38
CA ASN A 64 -1.70 -13.30 4.75
C ASN A 64 -1.02 -13.75 6.06
N THR A 65 -0.33 -12.86 6.77
CA THR A 65 0.36 -13.17 8.04
C THR A 65 -0.45 -12.81 9.29
N GLU A 66 -1.76 -12.56 9.18
CA GLU A 66 -2.71 -12.50 10.31
C GLU A 66 -3.20 -13.89 10.76
#